data_AF-A0AAF0PS35-F1
#
_entry.id   AF-A0AAF0PS35-F1
#
_cell.length_a   1.000
_cell.length_b   1.000
_cell.length_c   1.000
_cell.angle_alpha   90.00
_cell.angle_beta   90.00
_cell.angle_gamma   90.00
#
_symmetry.space_group_name_H-M   'P 1'
#
loop_
_entity.id
_entity.type
_entity.pdbx_description
1 polymer ?
#
loop_
_entity_poly.entity_id
_entity_poly.type
_entity_poly.pdbx_seq_one_letter_code
_entity_poly.pdbx_strand_id
1 'polypeptide(L)'
;MQFGGNFFHDIKTTKVSWFKLPTNVFKINSDGSALDNPGKMGAGGIVRDAQGDLIYAYATPLGHGTNNQAEIEAAQWDLYLGV
;
A
#
# COMPACT_ATOMS: atom_id res chain seq x y z
N MET A 1 -22.02 23.76 16.69
CA MET A 1 -22.92 22.91 15.87
C MET A 1 -22.17 21.64 15.55
N GLN A 2 -22.64 20.50 16.07
CA GLN A 2 -22.06 19.19 15.82
C GLN A 2 -22.80 18.59 14.62
N PHE A 3 -22.13 18.39 13.49
CA PHE A 3 -22.71 17.69 12.35
C PHE A 3 -22.75 16.20 12.67
N GLY A 4 -23.84 15.76 13.32
CA GLY A 4 -24.13 14.36 13.63
C GLY A 4 -24.58 13.60 12.39
N GLY A 5 -23.69 13.41 11.42
CA GLY A 5 -23.90 12.45 10.35
C GLY A 5 -23.52 11.06 10.82
N ASN A 6 -24.46 10.10 10.78
CA ASN A 6 -24.13 8.69 10.96
C ASN A 6 -23.27 8.25 9.76
N PHE A 7 -21.97 8.07 9.98
CA PHE A 7 -21.07 7.49 8.99
C PHE A 7 -21.32 5.97 8.96
N PHE A 8 -22.09 5.51 7.97
CA PHE A 8 -22.24 4.08 7.71
C PHE A 8 -20.97 3.58 7.02
N HIS A 9 -20.19 2.77 7.73
CA HIS A 9 -19.05 2.08 7.14
C HIS A 9 -19.56 0.82 6.45
N ASP A 10 -19.63 0.84 5.12
CA ASP A 10 -19.97 -0.33 4.31
C ASP A 10 -18.71 -1.17 4.07
N ILE A 11 -18.65 -2.35 4.69
CA ILE A 11 -17.52 -3.28 4.57
C ILE A 11 -17.78 -4.20 3.40
N LYS A 12 -17.06 -3.99 2.31
CA LYS A 12 -17.06 -4.90 1.16
C LYS A 12 -15.86 -5.84 1.22
N THR A 13 -16.13 -7.15 1.30
CA THR A 13 -15.08 -8.16 1.16
C THR A 13 -15.06 -8.68 -0.27
N THR A 14 -13.89 -8.64 -0.91
CA THR A 14 -13.68 -9.26 -2.23
C THR A 14 -12.64 -10.36 -2.07
N LYS A 15 -12.93 -11.56 -2.56
CA LYS A 15 -11.94 -12.64 -2.59
C LYS A 15 -10.85 -12.28 -3.60
N VAL A 16 -9.64 -12.06 -3.11
CA VAL A 16 -8.45 -11.88 -3.94
C VAL A 16 -7.75 -13.23 -4.02
N SER A 17 -7.50 -13.70 -5.25
CA SER A 17 -6.78 -14.95 -5.49
C SER A 17 -5.38 -14.66 -6.02
N TRP A 18 -4.38 -15.32 -5.44
CA TRP A 18 -3.01 -15.23 -5.92
C TRP A 18 -2.81 -16.19 -7.10
N PHE A 19 -2.58 -15.62 -8.28
CA PHE A 19 -2.18 -16.39 -9.46
C PHE A 19 -0.68 -16.25 -9.70
N LYS A 20 -0.07 -17.34 -10.15
CA LYS A 20 1.29 -17.33 -10.68
C LYS A 20 1.31 -16.45 -11.93
N LEU A 21 2.18 -15.44 -11.91
CA LEU A 21 2.34 -14.55 -13.05
C LEU A 21 3.17 -15.22 -14.16
N PRO A 22 3.08 -14.72 -15.41
CA PRO A 22 4.00 -15.13 -16.47
C PRO A 22 5.45 -14.88 -16.08
N THR A 23 6.37 -15.67 -16.65
CA THR A 23 7.81 -15.42 -16.54
C THR A 23 8.13 -14.01 -17.03
N ASN A 24 9.05 -13.32 -16.36
CA ASN A 24 9.44 -11.92 -16.60
C ASN A 24 8.42 -10.85 -16.19
N VAL A 25 7.43 -11.19 -15.35
CA VAL A 25 6.56 -10.21 -14.69
C VAL A 25 6.85 -10.23 -13.20
N PHE A 26 7.09 -9.04 -12.64
CA PHE A 26 7.21 -8.86 -11.21
C PHE A 26 5.88 -8.48 -10.57
N LYS A 27 5.70 -8.88 -9.32
CA LYS A 27 4.58 -8.51 -8.49
C LYS A 27 5.07 -7.59 -7.38
N ILE A 28 4.39 -6.47 -7.22
CA ILE A 28 4.65 -5.55 -6.10
C ILE A 28 3.47 -5.61 -5.13
N ASN A 29 3.78 -5.76 -3.85
CA ASN A 29 2.83 -5.62 -2.75
C ASN A 29 3.34 -4.50 -1.85
N SER A 30 2.58 -3.42 -1.75
CA SER A 30 2.94 -2.22 -0.99
C SER A 30 1.79 -1.81 -0.08
N ASP A 31 2.14 -1.10 0.99
CA ASP A 31 1.24 -0.61 2.02
C ASP A 31 1.76 0.73 2.56
N GLY A 32 0.84 1.66 2.76
CA GLY A 32 1.09 2.94 3.42
C GLY A 32 0.59 2.95 4.86
N SER A 33 1.39 3.48 5.77
CA SER A 33 1.03 3.61 7.19
C SER A 33 1.17 5.03 7.70
N ALA A 34 0.32 5.40 8.66
CA ALA A 34 0.42 6.64 9.43
C ALA A 34 0.20 6.33 10.91
N LEU A 35 1.02 6.90 11.80
CA LEU A 35 0.91 6.66 13.25
C LEU A 35 -0.34 7.31 13.87
N ASP A 36 -0.79 8.43 13.29
CA ASP A 36 -2.01 9.18 13.64
C ASP A 36 -2.70 9.65 12.33
N ASN A 37 -3.86 10.30 12.43
CA ASN A 37 -4.58 10.82 11.26
C ASN A 37 -4.95 12.32 11.40
N PRO A 38 -4.08 13.26 10.99
CA PRO A 38 -2.77 13.06 10.37
C PRO A 38 -1.64 12.77 11.39
N GLY A 39 -0.60 12.08 10.95
CA GLY A 39 0.57 11.67 11.74
C GLY A 39 1.81 11.41 10.88
N LYS A 40 2.90 10.93 11.50
CA LYS A 40 4.10 10.48 10.76
C LYS A 40 3.73 9.31 9.85
N MET A 41 4.17 9.38 8.59
CA MET A 41 3.87 8.40 7.55
C MET A 41 5.10 7.59 7.15
N GLY A 42 4.84 6.37 6.69
CA GLY A 42 5.84 5.52 6.04
C GLY A 42 5.18 4.62 4.99
N ALA A 43 5.97 4.20 4.02
CA ALA A 43 5.60 3.18 3.05
C ALA A 43 6.50 1.96 3.21
N GLY A 44 5.96 0.78 2.89
CA GLY A 44 6.75 -0.44 2.77
C GLY A 44 6.20 -1.32 1.68
N GLY A 45 7.07 -2.07 1.03
CA GLY A 45 6.65 -2.98 -0.03
C GLY A 45 7.67 -4.05 -0.35
N ILE A 46 7.20 -5.07 -1.06
CA ILE A 46 7.99 -6.22 -1.52
C ILE A 46 7.75 -6.46 -3.01
N VAL A 47 8.83 -6.79 -3.71
CA VAL A 47 8.82 -7.21 -5.11
C VAL A 47 9.12 -8.70 -5.17
N ARG A 48 8.28 -9.44 -5.88
CA ARG A 48 8.43 -10.89 -6.07
C ARG A 48 8.43 -11.27 -7.54
N ASP A 49 9.15 -12.32 -7.88
CA ASP A 49 9.12 -12.91 -9.23
C ASP A 49 7.95 -13.88 -9.44
N ALA A 50 7.94 -14.56 -10.59
CA ALA A 50 6.91 -15.53 -10.95
C ALA A 50 6.95 -16.82 -10.10
N GLN A 51 8.07 -17.12 -9.43
CA GLN A 51 8.24 -18.23 -8.52
C GLN A 51 7.73 -17.87 -7.11
N GLY A 52 7.50 -16.57 -6.88
CA GLY A 52 7.11 -16.02 -5.59
C GLY A 52 8.31 -15.70 -4.71
N ASP A 53 9.52 -15.78 -5.26
CA ASP A 53 10.77 -15.46 -4.57
C ASP A 53 10.87 -13.96 -4.37
N LEU A 54 11.39 -13.55 -3.21
CA LEU A 54 11.60 -12.15 -2.87
C LEU A 54 12.80 -11.61 -3.65
N ILE A 55 12.56 -10.62 -4.50
CA ILE A 55 13.59 -9.94 -5.28
C ILE A 55 14.08 -8.70 -4.56
N TYR A 56 13.15 -7.95 -3.96
CA TYR A 56 13.46 -6.69 -3.29
C TYR A 56 12.42 -6.39 -2.20
N ALA A 57 12.83 -5.68 -1.16
CA ALA A 57 11.95 -5.16 -0.12
C ALA A 57 12.42 -3.75 0.28
N TYR A 58 11.47 -2.89 0.64
CA TYR A 58 11.77 -1.54 1.08
C TYR A 58 10.88 -1.10 2.24
N ALA A 59 11.39 -0.13 2.98
CA ALA A 59 10.64 0.67 3.94
C ALA A 59 11.21 2.10 3.89
N THR A 60 10.34 3.11 3.75
CA THR A 60 10.78 4.50 3.59
C THR A 60 9.85 5.47 4.34
N PRO A 61 10.40 6.48 5.05
CA PRO A 61 9.58 7.52 5.65
C PRO A 61 9.01 8.46 4.57
N LEU A 62 7.76 8.88 4.75
CA LEU A 62 7.04 9.75 3.80
C LEU A 62 6.77 11.16 4.33
N GLY A 63 7.10 11.43 5.58
CA GLY A 63 6.83 12.73 6.22
C GLY A 63 5.59 12.66 7.12
N HIS A 64 4.69 13.64 7.03
CA HIS A 64 3.53 13.76 7.91
C HIS A 64 2.25 13.99 7.10
N GLY A 65 1.22 13.20 7.34
CA GLY A 65 -0.03 13.23 6.59
C GLY A 65 -1.05 12.21 7.10
N THR A 66 -2.11 11.99 6.35
CA THR A 66 -3.21 11.06 6.67
C THR A 66 -2.86 9.63 6.26
N ASN A 67 -3.59 8.66 6.81
CA ASN A 67 -3.48 7.27 6.36
C ASN A 67 -3.75 7.12 4.85
N ASN A 68 -4.75 7.81 4.32
CA ASN A 68 -5.05 7.79 2.88
C ASN A 68 -3.92 8.37 2.03
N GLN A 69 -3.21 9.40 2.52
CA GLN A 69 -2.03 9.94 1.83
C GLN A 69 -0.88 8.93 1.84
N ALA A 70 -0.63 8.27 2.98
CA ALA A 70 0.40 7.24 3.06
C ALA A 70 0.18 6.12 2.04
N GLU A 71 -1.07 5.64 1.88
CA GLU A 71 -1.42 4.59 0.91
C GLU A 71 -1.17 5.01 -0.54
N ILE A 72 -1.54 6.24 -0.90
CA ILE A 72 -1.32 6.79 -2.25
C ILE A 72 0.18 6.98 -2.50
N GLU A 73 0.93 7.50 -1.54
CA GLU A 73 2.37 7.71 -1.66
C GLU A 73 3.14 6.39 -1.70
N ALA A 74 2.70 5.35 -0.99
CA ALA A 74 3.25 4.00 -1.11
C ALA A 74 3.11 3.45 -2.54
N ALA A 75 1.94 3.61 -3.16
CA ALA A 75 1.71 3.24 -4.55
C ALA A 75 2.52 4.10 -5.54
N GLN A 76 2.80 5.36 -5.21
CA GLN A 76 3.70 6.20 -6.01
C GLN A 76 5.16 5.74 -5.90
N TRP A 77 5.62 5.34 -4.71
CA TRP A 77 6.96 4.79 -4.52
C TRP A 77 7.19 3.53 -5.36
N ASP A 78 6.20 2.66 -5.48
CA ASP A 78 6.26 1.48 -6.34
C ASP A 78 6.54 1.84 -7.81
N LEU A 79 5.97 2.94 -8.33
CA LEU A 79 6.21 3.42 -9.69
C LEU A 79 7.65 3.93 -9.86
N TYR A 80 8.21 4.57 -8.84
CA TYR A 80 9.57 5.11 -8.89
C TYR A 80 10.66 4.05 -8.65
N LEU A 81 10.32 2.90 -8.07
CA LEU A 81 11.25 1.78 -7.88
C LEU A 81 11.67 1.11 -9.19
N GLY A 82 11.07 1.47 -10.32
CA GLY A 82 11.62 1.18 -11.65
C GLY A 82 11.74 -0.31 -11.98
N VAL A 83 10.75 -1.12 -11.57
CA VAL A 83 10.59 -2.49 -12.09
C VAL A 83 10.05 -2.50 -13.51
#